data_AF-A0A3C1IXV5-F1
#
_entry.id   AF-A0A3C1IXV5-F1
#
_cell.length_a   1.000
_cell.length_b   1.000
_cell.length_c   1.000
_cell.angle_alpha   90.00
_cell.angle_beta   90.00
_cell.angle_gamma   90.00
#
_symmetry.space_group_name_H-M   'P 1'
#
loop_
_entity.id
_entity.type
_entity.pdbx_description
1 polymer ?
#
loop_
_entity_poly.entity_id
_entity_poly.type
_entity_poly.pdbx_seq_one_letter_code
_entity_poly.pdbx_strand_id
1 'polypeptide(L)'
;EEARRRGVSIYLVDRTIPMLPEVLSNDICSLNPGQDKLTFAAVLTMSSGGHIQKAWLGRTIINSNKRFAYEEAQKALDEKKGGYYDELNRLNELAKILRGKRMKMGALDFDKEEVKFKLDAKGKPLSVAQKPRLDVHKLVEEFMILANKEVASYLSREVKRINKGASIYRIHGAPKKEAIDELLFLLRMLGHEIEVKGENISSKELNEIFEKIKGKPEESLVKTVAMRSMAKAIYSIRNIGHYGLALENYTHFTSPIRRYADLLVHRILERHLKGGHLRSQEIAWHHNFAAELSQREIDATDAERSSVAYKQVEYMLGKTGHVFEGVISGITTWGVYVEESRTKASGMVKFKDMKDDFYVFSKETYSLVGTRRKRKYSVGDKVKIKIIGGDLERKILDYIFV
;
A
#
# COMPACT_ATOMS: atom_id res chain seq x y z
N GLU A 1 1.04 -13.93 -24.39
CA GLU A 1 2.47 -13.78 -24.07
C GLU A 1 2.82 -12.38 -23.59
N GLU A 2 2.34 -11.32 -24.25
CA GLU A 2 2.59 -9.93 -23.84
C GLU A 2 2.17 -9.62 -22.38
N ALA A 3 0.99 -10.07 -21.94
CA ALA A 3 0.55 -9.90 -20.55
C ALA A 3 1.52 -10.55 -19.53
N ARG A 4 2.13 -11.69 -19.91
CA ARG A 4 3.15 -12.37 -19.10
C ARG A 4 4.43 -11.54 -19.05
N ARG A 5 4.85 -10.97 -20.18
CA ARG A 5 6.03 -10.10 -20.28
C ARG A 5 5.88 -8.84 -19.43
N ARG A 6 4.72 -8.18 -19.48
CA ARG A 6 4.40 -6.99 -18.68
C ARG A 6 4.21 -7.31 -17.19
N GLY A 7 3.50 -8.40 -16.87
CA GLY A 7 3.25 -8.88 -15.51
C GLY A 7 2.25 -8.04 -14.70
N VAL A 8 2.27 -6.71 -14.82
CA VAL A 8 1.41 -5.77 -14.09
C VAL A 8 1.16 -4.52 -14.92
N SER A 9 0.06 -3.80 -14.66
CA SER A 9 -0.16 -2.46 -15.23
C SER A 9 0.55 -1.41 -14.39
N ILE A 10 1.07 -0.36 -15.01
CA ILE A 10 1.81 0.73 -14.35
C ILE A 10 0.97 2.01 -14.40
N TYR A 11 0.72 2.63 -13.24
CA TYR A 11 -0.12 3.82 -13.11
C TYR A 11 0.73 5.07 -12.81
N LEU A 12 1.23 5.71 -13.86
CA LEU A 12 1.96 6.97 -13.75
C LEU A 12 0.98 8.12 -13.52
N VAL A 13 1.48 9.27 -13.07
CA VAL A 13 0.63 10.44 -12.79
C VAL A 13 -0.09 10.94 -14.04
N ASP A 14 0.55 10.85 -15.22
CA ASP A 14 0.07 11.38 -16.49
C ASP A 14 -0.57 10.31 -17.41
N ARG A 15 -0.31 9.02 -17.18
CA ARG A 15 -0.80 7.93 -18.04
C ARG A 15 -0.82 6.58 -17.34
N THR A 16 -1.59 5.65 -17.90
CA THR A 16 -1.55 4.23 -17.52
C THR A 16 -0.87 3.42 -18.62
N ILE A 17 0.02 2.50 -18.25
CA ILE A 17 0.59 1.49 -19.15
C ILE A 17 -0.08 0.16 -18.81
N PRO A 18 -1.13 -0.24 -19.56
CA PRO A 18 -1.96 -1.37 -19.16
C PRO A 18 -1.27 -2.71 -19.45
N MET A 19 -1.54 -3.73 -18.64
CA MET A 19 -1.03 -5.09 -18.85
C MET A 19 -1.70 -5.75 -20.05
N LEU A 20 -2.99 -5.47 -20.25
CA LEU A 20 -3.80 -5.96 -21.36
C LEU A 20 -4.11 -4.81 -22.33
N PRO A 21 -4.38 -5.08 -23.61
CA PRO A 21 -4.91 -4.08 -24.54
C PRO A 21 -6.19 -3.43 -24.03
N GLU A 22 -6.39 -2.15 -24.34
CA GLU A 22 -7.54 -1.37 -23.86
C GLU A 22 -8.89 -1.96 -24.25
N VAL A 23 -8.98 -2.55 -25.45
CA VAL A 23 -10.20 -3.25 -25.91
C VAL A 23 -10.58 -4.40 -24.96
N LEU A 24 -9.59 -5.09 -24.39
CA LEU A 24 -9.86 -6.11 -23.38
C LEU A 24 -10.11 -5.50 -22.00
N SER A 25 -9.26 -4.58 -21.55
CA SER A 25 -9.33 -4.06 -20.18
C SER A 25 -10.51 -3.14 -19.91
N ASN A 26 -10.88 -2.31 -20.88
CA ASN A 26 -11.87 -1.25 -20.71
C ASN A 26 -13.27 -1.63 -21.22
N ASP A 27 -13.35 -2.63 -22.09
CA ASP A 27 -14.61 -3.07 -22.68
C ASP A 27 -14.94 -4.53 -22.32
N ILE A 28 -14.27 -5.50 -22.95
CA ILE A 28 -14.67 -6.92 -22.86
C ILE A 28 -14.60 -7.45 -21.42
N CYS A 29 -13.50 -7.21 -20.71
CA CYS A 29 -13.31 -7.67 -19.34
C CYS A 29 -13.81 -6.68 -18.28
N SER A 30 -14.10 -5.42 -18.66
CA SER A 30 -14.63 -4.43 -17.74
C SER A 30 -16.07 -4.78 -17.36
N LEU A 31 -16.41 -4.67 -16.07
CA LEU A 31 -17.74 -4.95 -15.53
C LEU A 31 -18.69 -3.77 -15.78
N ASN A 32 -18.83 -3.36 -17.05
CA ASN A 32 -19.64 -2.23 -17.47
C ASN A 32 -21.13 -2.45 -17.14
N PRO A 33 -21.84 -1.40 -16.71
CA PRO A 33 -23.23 -1.53 -16.28
C PRO A 33 -24.18 -1.81 -17.45
N GLY A 34 -25.27 -2.52 -17.19
CA GLY A 34 -26.29 -2.85 -18.18
C GLY A 34 -25.86 -3.86 -19.24
N GLN A 35 -24.72 -4.53 -19.05
CA GLN A 35 -24.18 -5.53 -19.98
C GLN A 35 -23.88 -6.83 -19.23
N ASP A 36 -24.15 -7.95 -19.88
CA ASP A 36 -23.77 -9.26 -19.37
C ASP A 36 -22.25 -9.44 -19.48
N LYS A 37 -21.62 -9.78 -18.35
CA LYS A 37 -20.18 -9.94 -18.22
C LYS A 37 -19.84 -11.27 -17.58
N LEU A 38 -18.92 -11.99 -18.21
CA LEU A 38 -18.37 -13.23 -17.67
C LEU A 38 -17.43 -12.92 -16.51
N THR A 39 -17.58 -13.65 -15.41
CA THR A 39 -16.85 -13.43 -14.17
C THR A 39 -16.36 -14.74 -13.58
N PHE A 40 -15.30 -14.65 -12.78
CA PHE A 40 -14.93 -15.70 -11.83
C PHE A 40 -15.26 -15.16 -10.43
N ALA A 41 -16.26 -15.73 -9.79
CA ALA A 41 -16.81 -15.23 -8.56
C ALA A 41 -16.41 -16.07 -7.34
N ALA A 42 -16.32 -15.37 -6.21
CA ALA A 42 -16.44 -15.95 -4.88
C ALA A 42 -17.78 -15.53 -4.29
N VAL A 43 -18.72 -16.47 -4.18
CA VAL A 43 -20.06 -16.24 -3.63
C VAL A 43 -20.09 -16.76 -2.20
N LEU A 44 -20.32 -15.86 -1.25
CA LEU A 44 -20.20 -16.12 0.18
C LEU A 44 -21.56 -15.94 0.87
N THR A 45 -21.96 -16.92 1.67
CA THR A 45 -23.06 -16.77 2.63
C THR A 45 -22.46 -16.42 3.98
N MET A 46 -22.89 -15.31 4.56
CA MET A 46 -22.29 -14.74 5.76
C MET A 46 -23.36 -14.27 6.74
N SER A 47 -23.14 -14.51 8.04
CA SER A 47 -24.01 -13.98 9.09
C SER A 47 -23.87 -12.45 9.21
N SER A 48 -24.81 -11.80 9.90
CA SER A 48 -24.72 -10.36 10.23
C SER A 48 -23.46 -10.02 11.02
N GLY A 49 -22.96 -10.94 11.83
CA GLY A 49 -21.70 -10.79 12.55
C GLY A 49 -20.45 -10.95 11.69
N GLY A 50 -20.56 -11.16 10.38
CA GLY A 50 -19.40 -11.32 9.50
C GLY A 50 -18.72 -12.70 9.61
N HIS A 51 -19.48 -13.76 9.94
CA HIS A 51 -18.97 -15.14 9.93
C HIS A 51 -19.40 -15.85 8.65
N ILE A 52 -18.43 -16.38 7.90
CA ILE A 52 -18.69 -17.10 6.65
C ILE A 52 -19.25 -18.47 7.00
N GLN A 53 -20.42 -18.78 6.46
CA GLN A 53 -21.11 -20.06 6.62
C GLN A 53 -20.88 -20.98 5.42
N LYS A 54 -20.86 -20.41 4.22
CA LYS A 54 -20.65 -21.13 2.96
C LYS A 54 -19.87 -20.27 1.99
N ALA A 55 -18.99 -20.92 1.23
CA ALA A 55 -18.27 -20.31 0.12
C ALA A 55 -18.44 -21.17 -1.12
N TRP A 56 -18.77 -20.54 -2.24
CA TRP A 56 -18.78 -21.15 -3.57
C TRP A 56 -17.86 -20.35 -4.48
N LEU A 57 -17.00 -21.06 -5.22
CA LEU A 57 -16.06 -20.46 -6.16
C LEU A 57 -16.35 -21.02 -7.54
N GLY A 58 -16.47 -20.16 -8.55
CA GLY A 58 -16.74 -20.63 -9.91
C GLY A 58 -16.98 -19.53 -10.92
N ARG A 59 -17.20 -19.94 -12.16
CA ARG A 59 -17.53 -19.03 -13.26
C ARG A 59 -19.00 -18.63 -13.20
N THR A 60 -19.27 -17.36 -13.41
CA THR A 60 -20.60 -16.76 -13.36
C THR A 60 -20.79 -15.79 -14.51
N ILE A 61 -22.04 -15.38 -14.71
CA ILE A 61 -22.42 -14.23 -15.53
C ILE A 61 -23.07 -13.21 -14.59
N ILE A 62 -22.71 -11.93 -14.74
CA ILE A 62 -23.34 -10.84 -13.99
C ILE A 62 -23.77 -9.74 -14.95
N ASN A 63 -24.74 -8.94 -14.52
CA ASN A 63 -25.09 -7.68 -15.16
C ASN A 63 -25.00 -6.58 -14.09
N SER A 64 -24.01 -5.70 -14.20
CA SER A 64 -23.79 -4.66 -13.19
C SER A 64 -24.90 -3.62 -13.28
N ASN A 65 -25.64 -3.40 -12.19
CA ASN A 65 -26.74 -2.44 -12.21
C ASN A 65 -26.27 -0.98 -12.20
N LYS A 66 -25.09 -0.71 -11.64
CA LYS A 66 -24.57 0.66 -11.50
C LYS A 66 -23.05 0.71 -11.43
N ARG A 67 -22.46 1.70 -12.11
CA ARG A 67 -21.06 2.08 -11.99
C ARG A 67 -20.94 3.28 -11.05
N PHE A 68 -20.46 3.05 -9.83
CA PHE A 68 -20.21 4.12 -8.86
C PHE A 68 -18.83 4.74 -9.02
N ALA A 69 -18.75 6.07 -8.88
CA ALA A 69 -17.54 6.72 -8.41
C ALA A 69 -17.46 6.61 -6.88
N TYR A 70 -16.25 6.58 -6.29
CA TYR A 70 -16.11 6.48 -4.84
C TYR A 70 -16.76 7.66 -4.12
N GLU A 71 -16.57 8.88 -4.64
CA GLU A 71 -17.16 10.10 -4.08
C GLU A 71 -18.69 10.07 -4.11
N GLU A 72 -19.27 9.49 -5.17
CA GLU A 72 -20.73 9.31 -5.30
C GLU A 72 -21.26 8.30 -4.27
N ALA A 73 -20.59 7.13 -4.15
CA ALA A 73 -20.98 6.12 -3.17
C ALA A 73 -20.81 6.62 -1.73
N GLN A 74 -19.73 7.37 -1.45
CA GLN A 74 -19.51 7.96 -0.14
C GLN A 74 -20.60 8.98 0.18
N LYS A 75 -20.94 9.86 -0.77
CA LYS A 75 -22.03 10.82 -0.61
C LYS A 75 -23.37 10.14 -0.32
N ALA A 76 -23.67 9.04 -1.00
CA ALA A 76 -24.90 8.27 -0.74
C ALA A 76 -24.95 7.73 0.70
N LEU A 77 -23.82 7.23 1.23
CA LEU A 77 -23.71 6.78 2.61
C LEU A 77 -23.84 7.94 3.62
N ASP A 78 -23.16 9.06 3.36
CA ASP A 78 -23.13 10.21 4.26
C ASP A 78 -24.51 10.88 4.36
N GLU A 79 -25.17 11.08 3.21
CA GLU A 79 -26.48 11.72 3.14
C GLU A 79 -27.65 10.76 3.38
N LYS A 80 -27.37 9.46 3.53
CA LYS A 80 -28.35 8.38 3.72
C LYS A 80 -29.47 8.35 2.68
N LYS A 81 -29.12 8.66 1.42
CA LYS A 81 -30.08 8.78 0.32
C LYS A 81 -29.42 8.47 -1.02
N GLY A 82 -30.26 8.22 -2.03
CA GLY A 82 -29.84 7.88 -3.39
C GLY A 82 -30.03 6.41 -3.71
N GLY A 83 -29.93 6.07 -4.99
CA GLY A 83 -30.10 4.69 -5.46
C GLY A 83 -29.05 3.75 -4.86
N TYR A 84 -29.49 2.56 -4.45
CA TYR A 84 -28.70 1.52 -3.80
C TYR A 84 -28.11 1.87 -2.42
N TYR A 85 -28.68 2.86 -1.71
CA TYR A 85 -28.20 3.22 -0.37
C TYR A 85 -28.24 2.04 0.60
N ASP A 86 -29.34 1.28 0.65
CA ASP A 86 -29.51 0.19 1.62
C ASP A 86 -28.47 -0.91 1.41
N GLU A 87 -28.19 -1.28 0.16
CA GLU A 87 -27.17 -2.25 -0.21
C GLU A 87 -25.76 -1.74 0.14
N LEU A 88 -25.45 -0.48 -0.21
CA LEU A 88 -24.17 0.14 0.13
C LEU A 88 -23.97 0.21 1.65
N ASN A 89 -25.00 0.62 2.40
CA ASN A 89 -24.92 0.72 3.86
C ASN A 89 -24.70 -0.67 4.47
N ARG A 90 -25.43 -1.68 4.01
CA ARG A 90 -25.26 -3.06 4.49
C ARG A 90 -23.87 -3.61 4.21
N LEU A 91 -23.32 -3.36 3.02
CA LEU A 91 -21.95 -3.75 2.70
C LEU A 91 -20.94 -2.99 3.57
N ASN A 92 -21.16 -1.69 3.81
CA ASN A 92 -20.27 -0.88 4.64
C ASN A 92 -20.24 -1.34 6.11
N GLU A 93 -21.40 -1.66 6.69
CA GLU A 93 -21.50 -2.22 8.05
C GLU A 93 -20.73 -3.53 8.17
N LEU A 94 -20.91 -4.43 7.21
CA LEU A 94 -20.17 -5.70 7.16
C LEU A 94 -18.66 -5.47 7.00
N ALA A 95 -18.25 -4.55 6.15
CA ALA A 95 -16.84 -4.21 5.99
C ALA A 95 -16.22 -3.67 7.29
N LYS A 96 -16.94 -2.83 8.04
CA LYS A 96 -16.48 -2.35 9.36
C LYS A 96 -16.30 -3.49 10.35
N ILE A 97 -17.23 -4.46 10.37
CA ILE A 97 -17.12 -5.67 11.21
C ILE A 97 -15.91 -6.52 10.80
N LEU A 98 -15.73 -6.78 9.50
CA LEU A 98 -14.61 -7.56 8.97
C LEU A 98 -13.26 -6.90 9.29
N ARG A 99 -13.16 -5.58 9.09
CA ARG A 99 -11.98 -4.81 9.44
C ARG A 99 -11.68 -4.91 10.94
N GLY A 100 -12.69 -4.69 11.80
CA GLY A 100 -12.53 -4.78 13.24
C GLY A 100 -12.00 -6.14 13.70
N LYS A 101 -12.49 -7.24 13.10
CA LYS A 101 -11.97 -8.59 13.35
C LYS A 101 -10.52 -8.75 12.89
N ARG A 102 -10.20 -8.30 11.68
CA ARG A 102 -8.86 -8.38 11.08
C ARG A 102 -7.83 -7.58 11.90
N MET A 103 -8.19 -6.39 12.38
CA MET A 103 -7.32 -5.60 13.27
C MET A 103 -7.10 -6.28 14.63
N LYS A 104 -8.15 -6.89 15.22
CA LYS A 104 -8.04 -7.68 16.46
C LYS A 104 -7.13 -8.91 16.30
N MET A 105 -7.04 -9.47 15.10
CA MET A 105 -6.11 -10.55 14.75
C MET A 105 -4.66 -10.06 14.53
N GLY A 106 -4.41 -8.75 14.60
CA GLY A 106 -3.09 -8.16 14.43
C GLY A 106 -2.76 -7.75 12.99
N ALA A 107 -3.74 -7.46 12.12
CA ALA A 107 -3.40 -6.84 10.85
C ALA A 107 -2.86 -5.41 11.07
N LEU A 108 -1.87 -5.02 10.29
CA LEU A 108 -1.26 -3.70 10.38
C LEU A 108 -2.01 -2.71 9.48
N ASP A 109 -2.32 -1.52 10.00
CA ASP A 109 -2.95 -0.43 9.24
C ASP A 109 -1.96 0.69 8.98
N PHE A 110 -1.20 0.54 7.90
CA PHE A 110 -0.30 1.58 7.41
C PHE A 110 -1.06 2.49 6.46
N ASP A 111 -1.81 3.44 7.03
CA ASP A 111 -2.46 4.45 6.22
C ASP A 111 -1.39 5.35 5.60
N LYS A 112 -1.36 5.42 4.27
CA LYS A 112 -0.43 6.27 3.54
C LYS A 112 -1.21 7.45 2.97
N GLU A 113 -0.77 8.65 3.31
CA GLU A 113 -1.28 9.87 2.69
C GLU A 113 -0.84 9.91 1.21
N GLU A 114 -1.80 9.71 0.31
CA GLU A 114 -1.59 9.83 -1.13
C GLU A 114 -1.90 11.25 -1.61
N VAL A 115 -1.27 11.67 -2.71
CA VAL A 115 -1.57 12.92 -3.39
C VAL A 115 -2.11 12.69 -4.80
N LYS A 116 -2.99 13.57 -5.25
CA LYS A 116 -3.56 13.61 -6.60
C LYS A 116 -3.20 14.91 -7.28
N PHE A 117 -2.87 14.83 -8.56
CA PHE A 117 -2.54 15.97 -9.41
C PHE A 117 -3.70 16.33 -10.32
N LYS A 118 -3.88 17.63 -10.57
CA LYS A 118 -4.58 18.14 -11.75
C LYS A 118 -3.50 18.57 -12.74
N LEU A 119 -3.49 17.98 -13.93
CA LEU A 119 -2.52 18.31 -14.98
C LEU A 119 -3.16 19.20 -16.05
N ASP A 120 -2.34 19.98 -16.76
CA ASP A 120 -2.73 20.64 -18.00
C ASP A 120 -2.62 19.71 -19.22
N ALA A 121 -2.96 20.22 -20.41
CA ALA A 121 -2.91 19.47 -21.66
C ALA A 121 -1.48 18.99 -22.05
N LYS A 122 -0.43 19.61 -21.51
CA LYS A 122 0.98 19.22 -21.72
C LYS A 122 1.49 18.31 -20.61
N GLY A 123 0.66 17.93 -19.64
CA GLY A 123 1.02 17.08 -18.52
C GLY A 123 1.70 17.82 -17.36
N LYS A 124 1.71 19.15 -17.35
CA LYS A 124 2.29 19.95 -16.25
C LYS A 124 1.31 20.02 -15.07
N PRO A 125 1.77 19.85 -13.82
CA PRO A 125 0.91 19.89 -12.64
C PRO A 125 0.43 21.32 -12.35
N LEU A 126 -0.90 21.51 -12.37
CA LEU A 126 -1.59 22.75 -12.02
C LEU A 126 -1.90 22.85 -10.52
N SER A 127 -2.22 21.71 -9.89
CA SER A 127 -2.52 21.65 -8.46
C SER A 127 -2.22 20.27 -7.88
N VAL A 128 -1.92 20.25 -6.58
CA VAL A 128 -1.74 19.03 -5.79
C VAL A 128 -2.71 19.05 -4.60
N ALA A 129 -3.43 17.95 -4.43
CA ALA A 129 -4.36 17.75 -3.31
C ALA A 129 -4.10 16.40 -2.67
N GLN A 130 -4.27 16.31 -1.34
CA GLN A 130 -4.25 15.04 -0.65
C GLN A 130 -5.51 14.25 -1.00
N LYS A 131 -5.37 12.94 -1.12
CA LYS A 131 -6.45 12.02 -1.44
C LYS A 131 -6.93 11.37 -0.15
N PRO A 132 -8.14 11.72 0.35
CA PRO A 132 -8.65 11.14 1.58
C PRO A 132 -9.02 9.67 1.39
N ARG A 133 -8.71 8.84 2.39
CA ARG A 133 -9.15 7.43 2.44
C ARG A 133 -10.55 7.32 3.04
N LEU A 134 -11.55 7.49 2.19
CA LEU A 134 -12.98 7.37 2.50
C LEU A 134 -13.41 5.95 2.96
N ASP A 135 -14.55 5.83 3.62
CA ASP A 135 -15.12 4.57 4.11
C ASP A 135 -15.42 3.61 2.95
N VAL A 136 -15.91 4.11 1.82
CA VAL A 136 -16.13 3.29 0.60
C VAL A 136 -14.87 2.64 0.04
N HIS A 137 -13.69 3.27 0.21
CA HIS A 137 -12.43 2.64 -0.20
C HIS A 137 -12.13 1.44 0.71
N LYS A 138 -12.33 1.60 2.01
CA LYS A 138 -12.15 0.54 3.01
C LYS A 138 -13.16 -0.59 2.79
N LEU A 139 -14.41 -0.25 2.43
CA LEU A 139 -15.44 -1.22 2.05
C LEU A 139 -14.93 -2.14 0.95
N VAL A 140 -14.53 -1.57 -0.19
CA VAL A 140 -14.04 -2.37 -1.32
C VAL A 140 -12.81 -3.19 -0.91
N GLU A 141 -11.86 -2.58 -0.20
CA GLU A 141 -10.65 -3.25 0.29
C GLU A 141 -10.97 -4.51 1.12
N GLU A 142 -11.87 -4.43 2.11
CA GLU A 142 -12.19 -5.59 2.96
C GLU A 142 -12.87 -6.72 2.18
N PHE A 143 -13.76 -6.42 1.23
CA PHE A 143 -14.37 -7.45 0.39
C PHE A 143 -13.37 -8.06 -0.60
N MET A 144 -12.42 -7.28 -1.11
CA MET A 144 -11.34 -7.83 -1.95
C MET A 144 -10.43 -8.75 -1.15
N ILE A 145 -10.04 -8.35 0.08
CA ILE A 145 -9.25 -9.17 1.00
C ILE A 145 -10.00 -10.47 1.33
N LEU A 146 -11.31 -10.39 1.58
CA LEU A 146 -12.15 -11.54 1.87
C LEU A 146 -12.15 -12.55 0.71
N ALA A 147 -12.44 -12.09 -0.52
CA ALA A 147 -12.44 -12.98 -1.69
C ALA A 147 -11.05 -13.62 -1.93
N ASN A 148 -10.00 -12.82 -1.83
CA ASN A 148 -8.60 -13.27 -1.94
C ASN A 148 -8.25 -14.36 -0.90
N LYS A 149 -8.66 -14.16 0.36
CA LYS A 149 -8.46 -15.11 1.46
C LYS A 149 -9.22 -16.42 1.21
N GLU A 150 -10.48 -16.35 0.79
CA GLU A 150 -11.29 -17.56 0.56
C GLU A 150 -10.77 -18.39 -0.62
N VAL A 151 -10.35 -17.74 -1.71
CA VAL A 151 -9.68 -18.41 -2.83
C VAL A 151 -8.35 -19.04 -2.38
N ALA A 152 -7.53 -18.31 -1.64
CA ALA A 152 -6.28 -18.84 -1.11
C ALA A 152 -6.51 -20.05 -0.20
N SER A 153 -7.51 -19.98 0.68
CA SER A 153 -7.86 -21.06 1.63
C SER A 153 -8.36 -22.31 0.90
N TYR A 154 -9.16 -22.14 -0.16
CA TYR A 154 -9.54 -23.25 -1.04
C TYR A 154 -8.31 -23.89 -1.70
N LEU A 155 -7.47 -23.09 -2.36
CA LEU A 155 -6.28 -23.57 -3.05
C LEU A 155 -5.28 -24.25 -2.10
N SER A 156 -5.07 -23.71 -0.89
CA SER A 156 -4.21 -24.32 0.12
C SER A 156 -4.71 -25.67 0.59
N ARG A 157 -6.03 -25.85 0.77
CA ARG A 157 -6.60 -27.16 1.10
C ARG A 157 -6.40 -28.16 -0.03
N GLU A 158 -6.65 -27.76 -1.27
CA GLU A 158 -6.45 -28.62 -2.44
C GLU A 158 -4.99 -29.02 -2.63
N VAL A 159 -4.06 -28.07 -2.49
CA VAL A 159 -2.62 -28.33 -2.56
C VAL A 159 -2.18 -29.32 -1.48
N LYS A 160 -2.63 -29.14 -0.24
CA LYS A 160 -2.36 -30.08 0.87
C LYS A 160 -2.92 -31.47 0.58
N ARG A 161 -4.15 -31.57 0.07
CA ARG A 161 -4.83 -32.84 -0.29
C ARG A 161 -4.07 -33.63 -1.35
N ILE A 162 -3.45 -32.95 -2.33
CA ILE A 162 -2.74 -33.58 -3.44
C ILE A 162 -1.29 -33.96 -3.06
N ASN A 163 -0.74 -33.42 -1.96
CA ASN A 163 0.64 -33.60 -1.45
C ASN A 163 1.76 -33.05 -2.39
N LYS A 164 1.54 -33.07 -3.72
CA LYS A 164 2.44 -32.53 -4.75
C LYS A 164 1.81 -31.38 -5.57
N GLY A 165 0.74 -30.75 -5.06
CA GLY A 165 0.12 -29.60 -5.73
C GLY A 165 0.90 -28.31 -5.51
N ALA A 166 0.61 -27.27 -6.28
CA ALA A 166 1.07 -25.91 -5.99
C ALA A 166 0.01 -24.87 -6.39
N SER A 167 0.16 -23.67 -5.86
CA SER A 167 -0.60 -22.48 -6.28
C SER A 167 0.31 -21.26 -6.17
N ILE A 168 -0.17 -20.08 -6.57
CA ILE A 168 0.52 -18.81 -6.33
C ILE A 168 -0.11 -18.14 -5.12
N TYR A 169 0.72 -17.82 -4.13
CA TYR A 169 0.35 -17.08 -2.92
C TYR A 169 0.96 -15.70 -2.93
N ARG A 170 0.29 -14.76 -2.25
CA ARG A 170 0.85 -13.45 -1.91
C ARG A 170 1.29 -13.53 -0.47
N ILE A 171 2.59 -13.70 -0.25
CA ILE A 171 3.17 -13.90 1.07
C ILE A 171 3.83 -12.63 1.57
N HIS A 172 3.87 -12.46 2.89
CA HIS A 172 4.57 -11.38 3.56
C HIS A 172 5.15 -11.92 4.86
N GLY A 173 6.47 -12.05 4.92
CA GLY A 173 7.17 -12.57 6.09
C GLY A 173 7.08 -11.63 7.29
N ALA A 174 7.47 -12.13 8.45
CA ALA A 174 7.74 -11.30 9.61
C ALA A 174 8.97 -10.38 9.35
N PRO A 175 9.03 -9.22 10.00
CA PRO A 175 10.23 -8.37 10.02
C PRO A 175 11.47 -9.14 10.46
N LYS A 176 12.65 -8.71 9.99
CA LYS A 176 13.92 -9.24 10.49
C LYS A 176 14.21 -8.70 11.88
N LYS A 177 14.88 -9.50 12.72
CA LYS A 177 15.20 -9.14 14.10
C LYS A 177 15.97 -7.82 14.19
N GLU A 178 16.97 -7.62 13.34
CA GLU A 178 17.80 -6.41 13.36
C GLU A 178 16.96 -5.14 13.11
N ALA A 179 16.00 -5.22 12.18
CA ALA A 179 15.13 -4.10 11.86
C ALA A 179 14.08 -3.82 12.96
N ILE A 180 13.73 -4.83 13.77
CA ILE A 180 12.90 -4.66 14.96
C ILE A 180 13.72 -4.05 16.10
N ASP A 181 14.96 -4.49 16.30
CA ASP A 181 15.84 -3.94 17.33
C ASP A 181 16.07 -2.43 17.10
N GLU A 182 16.27 -2.00 15.85
CA GLU A 182 16.34 -0.58 15.48
C GLU A 182 15.06 0.20 15.81
N LEU A 183 13.89 -0.38 15.53
CA LEU A 183 12.60 0.24 15.84
C LEU A 183 12.38 0.37 17.35
N LEU A 184 12.69 -0.68 18.11
CA LEU A 184 12.57 -0.68 19.57
C LEU A 184 13.54 0.31 20.22
N PHE A 185 14.77 0.39 19.71
CA PHE A 185 15.74 1.38 20.15
C PHE A 185 15.19 2.79 19.96
N LEU A 186 14.69 3.12 18.77
CA LEU A 186 14.06 4.41 18.49
C LEU A 186 12.90 4.71 19.44
N LEU A 187 12.03 3.74 19.69
CA LEU A 187 10.88 3.90 20.58
C LEU A 187 11.30 4.18 22.02
N ARG A 188 12.28 3.45 22.55
CA ARG A 188 12.84 3.69 23.90
C ARG A 188 13.43 5.09 24.02
N MET A 189 14.13 5.55 22.98
CA MET A 189 14.71 6.90 22.96
C MET A 189 13.68 8.02 22.93
N LEU A 190 12.51 7.74 22.35
CA LEU A 190 11.36 8.64 22.36
C LEU A 190 10.55 8.53 23.67
N GLY A 191 11.02 7.76 24.66
CA GLY A 191 10.39 7.58 25.95
C GLY A 191 9.26 6.55 25.98
N HIS A 192 9.15 5.71 24.95
CA HIS A 192 8.16 4.63 24.91
C HIS A 192 8.78 3.33 25.42
N GLU A 193 8.38 2.89 26.61
CA GLU A 193 8.73 1.57 27.13
C GLU A 193 7.85 0.51 26.46
N ILE A 194 8.50 -0.44 25.79
CA ILE A 194 7.85 -1.53 25.08
C ILE A 194 8.50 -2.83 25.53
N GLU A 195 7.72 -3.65 26.19
CA GLU A 195 8.06 -5.04 26.44
C GLU A 195 7.70 -5.85 25.20
N VAL A 196 8.71 -6.46 24.58
CA VAL A 196 8.49 -7.45 23.52
C VAL A 196 8.44 -8.82 24.16
N LYS A 197 7.30 -9.50 24.04
CA LYS A 197 7.12 -10.83 24.60
C LYS A 197 7.58 -11.89 23.60
N GLY A 198 8.90 -12.09 23.51
CA GLY A 198 9.52 -13.16 22.71
C GLY A 198 10.66 -12.68 21.80
N GLU A 199 11.05 -13.51 20.83
CA GLU A 199 12.17 -13.22 19.92
C GLU A 199 11.85 -12.14 18.87
N ASN A 200 10.57 -11.93 18.55
CA ASN A 200 10.10 -10.95 17.57
C ASN A 200 8.89 -10.19 18.11
N ILE A 201 8.72 -8.94 17.67
CA ILE A 201 7.51 -8.16 17.97
C ILE A 201 6.30 -8.73 17.21
N SER A 202 5.22 -8.97 17.93
CA SER A 202 3.95 -9.36 17.34
C SER A 202 3.28 -8.16 16.67
N SER A 203 2.47 -8.42 15.64
CA SER A 203 1.70 -7.35 14.98
C SER A 203 0.72 -6.67 15.94
N LYS A 204 0.28 -7.37 17.00
CA LYS A 204 -0.58 -6.81 18.04
C LYS A 204 0.17 -5.78 18.89
N GLU A 205 1.38 -6.11 19.35
CA GLU A 205 2.24 -5.17 20.07
C GLU A 205 2.58 -3.94 19.20
N LEU A 206 2.86 -4.13 17.90
CA LEU A 206 3.04 -3.02 16.95
C LEU A 206 1.81 -2.11 16.85
N ASN A 207 0.61 -2.68 16.75
CA ASN A 207 -0.62 -1.88 16.70
C ASN A 207 -0.88 -1.13 18.01
N GLU A 208 -0.60 -1.74 19.16
CA GLU A 208 -0.70 -1.08 20.46
C GLU A 208 0.26 0.12 20.56
N ILE A 209 1.47 -0.01 20.01
CA ILE A 209 2.41 1.11 19.89
C ILE A 209 1.83 2.20 18.99
N PHE A 210 1.33 1.86 17.80
CA PHE A 210 0.79 2.83 16.87
C PHE A 210 -0.40 3.61 17.43
N GLU A 211 -1.26 2.97 18.22
CA GLU A 211 -2.35 3.68 18.91
C GLU A 211 -1.82 4.57 20.05
N LYS A 212 -0.79 4.16 20.80
CA LYS A 212 -0.17 4.99 21.85
C LYS A 212 0.55 6.24 21.32
N ILE A 213 1.09 6.19 20.11
CA ILE A 213 1.80 7.32 19.49
C ILE A 213 0.90 8.20 18.63
N LYS A 214 -0.35 7.81 18.43
CA LYS A 214 -1.29 8.51 17.55
C LYS A 214 -1.50 9.96 18.01
N GLY A 215 -1.37 10.89 17.08
CA GLY A 215 -1.44 12.33 17.31
C GLY A 215 -0.18 12.95 17.94
N LYS A 216 0.85 12.15 18.26
CA LYS A 216 2.11 12.68 18.80
C LYS A 216 3.05 13.15 17.68
N PRO A 217 3.96 14.11 17.94
CA PRO A 217 4.92 14.60 16.94
C PRO A 217 5.75 13.48 16.28
N GLU A 218 6.09 12.44 17.04
CA GLU A 218 6.90 11.31 16.60
C GLU A 218 6.14 10.23 15.79
N GLU A 219 4.81 10.32 15.67
CA GLU A 219 3.97 9.31 15.01
C GLU A 219 4.48 8.99 13.60
N SER A 220 4.73 10.03 12.81
CA SER A 220 5.16 9.92 11.41
C SER A 220 6.52 9.23 11.28
N LEU A 221 7.46 9.58 12.17
CA LEU A 221 8.80 8.98 12.21
C LEU A 221 8.72 7.49 12.54
N VAL A 222 8.01 7.14 13.62
CA VAL A 222 7.90 5.75 14.06
C VAL A 222 7.19 4.89 13.02
N LYS A 223 6.08 5.38 12.43
CA LYS A 223 5.39 4.67 11.33
C LYS A 223 6.30 4.46 10.13
N THR A 224 7.12 5.45 9.78
CA THR A 224 8.07 5.36 8.67
C THR A 224 9.15 4.31 8.92
N VAL A 225 9.74 4.31 10.11
CA VAL A 225 10.77 3.32 10.47
C VAL A 225 10.17 1.93 10.56
N ALA A 226 9.03 1.77 11.22
CA ALA A 226 8.34 0.49 11.31
C ALA A 226 8.00 -0.08 9.93
N MET A 227 7.52 0.76 9.00
CA MET A 227 7.26 0.37 7.62
C MET A 227 8.50 -0.12 6.88
N ARG A 228 9.66 0.51 7.11
CA ARG A 228 10.94 0.10 6.53
C ARG A 228 11.46 -1.19 7.12
N SER A 229 11.12 -1.48 8.38
CA SER A 229 11.48 -2.74 9.05
C SER A 229 10.68 -3.95 8.56
N MET A 230 9.51 -3.73 7.93
CA MET A 230 8.68 -4.82 7.40
C MET A 230 9.33 -5.50 6.19
N ALA A 231 9.13 -6.80 6.06
CA ALA A 231 9.48 -7.53 4.84
C ALA A 231 8.65 -7.02 3.64
N LYS A 232 9.19 -7.10 2.42
CA LYS A 232 8.38 -6.84 1.22
C LYS A 232 7.46 -8.03 0.96
N ALA A 233 6.20 -7.78 0.63
CA ALA A 233 5.30 -8.84 0.16
C ALA A 233 5.73 -9.30 -1.25
N ILE A 234 5.69 -10.60 -1.50
CA ILE A 234 6.11 -11.21 -2.77
C ILE A 234 5.14 -12.32 -3.19
N TYR A 235 5.21 -12.72 -4.46
CA TYR A 235 4.55 -13.93 -4.94
C TYR A 235 5.44 -15.16 -4.70
N SER A 236 4.84 -16.26 -4.26
CA SER A 236 5.54 -17.53 -4.01
C SER A 236 4.62 -18.72 -4.19
N ILE A 237 5.19 -19.88 -4.52
CA ILE A 237 4.45 -21.16 -4.47
C ILE A 237 4.41 -21.77 -3.06
N ARG A 238 5.31 -21.34 -2.18
CA ARG A 238 5.34 -21.73 -0.77
C ARG A 238 4.50 -20.75 0.04
N ASN A 239 3.43 -21.24 0.66
CA ASN A 239 2.65 -20.42 1.56
C ASN A 239 3.32 -20.32 2.94
N ILE A 240 3.65 -19.11 3.36
CA ILE A 240 4.15 -18.80 4.72
C ILE A 240 3.21 -17.83 5.45
N GLY A 241 2.03 -17.56 4.90
CA GLY A 241 1.11 -16.53 5.38
C GLY A 241 1.49 -15.11 4.97
N HIS A 242 0.67 -14.17 5.44
CA HIS A 242 0.79 -12.75 5.18
C HIS A 242 0.75 -11.97 6.48
N TYR A 243 1.93 -11.70 7.06
CA TYR A 243 2.10 -11.06 8.36
C TYR A 243 1.35 -9.72 8.47
N GLY A 244 1.50 -8.82 7.47
CA GLY A 244 0.84 -7.51 7.50
C GLY A 244 -0.70 -7.55 7.46
N LEU A 245 -1.29 -8.66 6.99
CA LEU A 245 -2.74 -8.83 6.94
C LEU A 245 -3.27 -9.74 8.05
N ALA A 246 -2.38 -10.34 8.85
CA ALA A 246 -2.69 -11.39 9.82
C ALA A 246 -3.51 -12.56 9.22
N LEU A 247 -3.09 -13.06 8.04
CA LEU A 247 -3.76 -14.16 7.35
C LEU A 247 -2.80 -15.34 7.10
N GLU A 248 -3.25 -16.56 7.38
CA GLU A 248 -2.49 -17.80 7.07
C GLU A 248 -2.45 -18.09 5.57
N ASN A 249 -3.55 -17.83 4.85
CA ASN A 249 -3.64 -18.07 3.41
C ASN A 249 -4.08 -16.77 2.72
N TYR A 250 -3.27 -16.28 1.79
CA TYR A 250 -3.59 -15.10 1.00
C TYR A 250 -3.03 -15.20 -0.41
N THR A 251 -3.81 -14.77 -1.39
CA THR A 251 -3.40 -14.66 -2.79
C THR A 251 -4.08 -13.47 -3.44
N HIS A 252 -3.57 -13.01 -4.57
CA HIS A 252 -4.27 -12.01 -5.36
C HIS A 252 -5.16 -12.71 -6.40
N PHE A 253 -6.47 -12.45 -6.34
CA PHE A 253 -7.49 -13.01 -7.23
C PHE A 253 -8.36 -11.92 -7.88
N THR A 254 -8.51 -10.77 -7.25
CA THR A 254 -9.53 -9.77 -7.57
C THR A 254 -9.14 -8.73 -8.64
N SER A 255 -8.00 -8.87 -9.31
CA SER A 255 -7.53 -7.90 -10.32
C SER A 255 -6.82 -8.52 -11.55
N PRO A 256 -7.41 -9.55 -12.21
CA PRO A 256 -6.78 -10.25 -13.35
C PRO A 256 -6.54 -9.38 -14.59
N ILE A 257 -7.25 -8.25 -14.72
CA ILE A 257 -7.07 -7.31 -15.84
C ILE A 257 -5.73 -6.57 -15.75
N ARG A 258 -5.22 -6.35 -14.53
CA ARG A 258 -4.05 -5.50 -14.28
C ARG A 258 -2.89 -6.21 -13.60
N ARG A 259 -3.07 -7.46 -13.16
CA ARG A 259 -2.04 -8.27 -12.52
C ARG A 259 -2.07 -9.68 -13.09
N TYR A 260 -0.94 -10.13 -13.62
CA TYR A 260 -0.83 -11.45 -14.23
C TYR A 260 -0.85 -12.56 -13.17
N ALA A 261 -0.44 -12.27 -11.94
CA ALA A 261 -0.56 -13.18 -10.80
C ALA A 261 -2.02 -13.62 -10.59
N ASP A 262 -2.96 -12.68 -10.57
CA ASP A 262 -4.40 -12.97 -10.43
C ASP A 262 -4.91 -13.82 -11.61
N LEU A 263 -4.46 -13.53 -12.82
CA LEU A 263 -4.82 -14.32 -14.00
C LEU A 263 -4.30 -15.76 -13.92
N LEU A 264 -3.10 -15.98 -13.37
CA LEU A 264 -2.59 -17.32 -13.06
C LEU A 264 -3.42 -18.00 -11.99
N VAL A 265 -3.77 -17.30 -10.91
CA VAL A 265 -4.63 -17.84 -9.84
C VAL A 265 -5.99 -18.25 -10.39
N HIS A 266 -6.61 -17.47 -11.29
CA HIS A 266 -7.86 -17.86 -11.96
C HIS A 266 -7.70 -19.18 -12.72
N ARG A 267 -6.63 -19.34 -13.50
CA ARG A 267 -6.37 -20.58 -14.26
C ARG A 267 -6.14 -21.79 -13.34
N ILE A 268 -5.37 -21.60 -12.27
CA ILE A 268 -5.08 -22.66 -11.30
C ILE A 268 -6.35 -23.05 -10.55
N LEU A 269 -7.14 -22.07 -10.09
CA LEU A 269 -8.42 -22.31 -9.41
C LEU A 269 -9.40 -23.07 -10.29
N GLU A 270 -9.57 -22.67 -11.55
CA GLU A 270 -10.45 -23.38 -12.48
C GLU A 270 -10.02 -24.84 -12.65
N ARG A 271 -8.72 -25.09 -12.78
CA ARG A 271 -8.19 -26.45 -12.93
C ARG A 271 -8.50 -27.31 -11.71
N HIS A 272 -8.34 -26.77 -10.50
CA HIS A 272 -8.72 -27.45 -9.27
C HIS A 272 -10.22 -27.71 -9.17
N LEU A 273 -11.07 -26.75 -9.56
CA LEU A 273 -12.53 -26.94 -9.58
C LEU A 273 -12.97 -28.05 -10.56
N LYS A 274 -12.17 -28.32 -11.60
CA LYS A 274 -12.36 -29.44 -12.55
C LYS A 274 -11.70 -30.75 -12.10
N GLY A 275 -11.20 -30.83 -10.86
CA GLY A 275 -10.51 -32.00 -10.31
C GLY A 275 -9.06 -32.18 -10.79
N GLY A 276 -8.52 -31.24 -11.56
CA GLY A 276 -7.13 -31.24 -12.01
C GLY A 276 -6.17 -30.59 -11.02
N HIS A 277 -4.88 -30.71 -11.28
CA HIS A 277 -3.82 -30.07 -10.50
C HIS A 277 -2.58 -29.84 -11.36
N LEU A 278 -1.69 -28.94 -10.93
CA LEU A 278 -0.41 -28.66 -11.62
C LEU A 278 0.51 -29.88 -11.61
N ARG A 279 1.15 -30.17 -12.75
CA ARG A 279 2.19 -31.21 -12.89
C ARG A 279 3.54 -30.69 -12.40
N SER A 280 4.47 -31.59 -12.07
CA SER A 280 5.79 -31.22 -11.51
C SER A 280 6.58 -30.20 -12.35
N GLN A 281 6.55 -30.32 -13.69
CA GLN A 281 7.20 -29.34 -14.59
C GLN A 281 6.55 -27.95 -14.51
N GLU A 282 5.23 -27.89 -14.38
CA GLU A 282 4.48 -26.64 -14.22
C GLU A 282 4.82 -25.99 -12.88
N ILE A 283 4.98 -26.78 -11.82
CA ILE A 283 5.35 -26.29 -10.48
C ILE A 283 6.72 -25.62 -10.50
N ALA A 284 7.72 -26.25 -11.11
CA ALA A 284 9.06 -25.65 -11.27
C ALA A 284 9.00 -24.33 -12.06
N TRP A 285 8.19 -24.29 -13.12
CA TRP A 285 7.97 -23.06 -13.88
C TRP A 285 7.32 -21.96 -13.02
N HIS A 286 6.26 -22.30 -12.27
CA HIS A 286 5.57 -21.36 -11.40
C HIS A 286 6.45 -20.83 -10.25
N HIS A 287 7.35 -21.66 -9.72
CA HIS A 287 8.33 -21.24 -8.72
C HIS A 287 9.19 -20.08 -9.22
N ASN A 288 9.83 -20.26 -10.38
CA ASN A 288 10.70 -19.24 -10.96
C ASN A 288 9.91 -18.01 -11.40
N PHE A 289 8.75 -18.24 -12.01
CA PHE A 289 7.92 -17.16 -12.53
C PHE A 289 7.29 -16.29 -11.42
N ALA A 290 7.03 -16.84 -10.23
CA ALA A 290 6.58 -16.06 -9.07
C ALA A 290 7.61 -15.01 -8.63
N ALA A 291 8.91 -15.35 -8.69
CA ALA A 291 9.99 -14.39 -8.42
C ALA A 291 10.00 -13.25 -9.46
N GLU A 292 9.86 -13.57 -10.75
CA GLU A 292 9.79 -12.55 -11.79
C GLU A 292 8.56 -11.64 -11.64
N LEU A 293 7.40 -12.18 -11.28
CA LEU A 293 6.19 -11.38 -11.03
C LEU A 293 6.39 -10.42 -9.86
N SER A 294 7.12 -10.86 -8.83
CA SER A 294 7.46 -10.02 -7.68
C SER A 294 8.38 -8.87 -8.08
N GLN A 295 9.39 -9.15 -8.91
CA GLN A 295 10.29 -8.11 -9.41
C GLN A 295 9.55 -7.09 -10.28
N ARG A 296 8.70 -7.54 -11.22
CA ARG A 296 7.89 -6.64 -12.07
C ARG A 296 6.98 -5.72 -11.25
N GLU A 297 6.42 -6.22 -10.14
CA GLU A 297 5.60 -5.41 -9.24
C GLU A 297 6.42 -4.37 -8.47
N ILE A 298 7.65 -4.72 -8.06
CA ILE A 298 8.59 -3.78 -7.44
C ILE A 298 8.95 -2.67 -8.45
N ASP A 299 9.35 -3.05 -9.66
CA ASP A 299 9.74 -2.10 -10.72
C ASP A 299 8.59 -1.15 -11.07
N ALA A 300 7.37 -1.68 -11.20
CA ALA A 300 6.17 -0.87 -11.42
C ALA A 300 5.93 0.10 -10.26
N THR A 301 5.97 -0.37 -9.02
CA THR A 301 5.77 0.48 -7.83
C THR A 301 6.81 1.59 -7.75
N ASP A 302 8.08 1.31 -8.08
CA ASP A 302 9.15 2.29 -8.07
C ASP A 302 9.01 3.32 -9.20
N ALA A 303 8.51 2.92 -10.37
CA ALA A 303 8.16 3.83 -11.46
C ALA A 303 6.99 4.75 -11.09
N GLU A 304 5.93 4.22 -10.48
CA GLU A 304 4.76 5.00 -10.02
C GLU A 304 5.18 6.03 -8.96
N ARG A 305 5.95 5.60 -7.95
CA ARG A 305 6.50 6.50 -6.92
C ARG A 305 7.41 7.56 -7.53
N SER A 306 8.26 7.20 -8.48
CA SER A 306 9.13 8.14 -9.18
C SER A 306 8.35 9.16 -10.00
N SER A 307 7.26 8.76 -10.66
CA SER A 307 6.37 9.66 -11.40
C SER A 307 5.70 10.67 -10.47
N VAL A 308 5.20 10.23 -9.31
CA VAL A 308 4.66 11.11 -8.28
C VAL A 308 5.72 12.10 -7.80
N ALA A 309 6.89 11.62 -7.38
CA ALA A 309 7.97 12.47 -6.90
C ALA A 309 8.41 13.51 -7.94
N TYR A 310 8.53 13.11 -9.20
CA TYR A 310 8.83 14.02 -10.31
C TYR A 310 7.79 15.15 -10.40
N LYS A 311 6.49 14.82 -10.37
CA LYS A 311 5.41 15.81 -10.47
C LYS A 311 5.28 16.67 -9.22
N GLN A 312 5.64 16.16 -8.03
CA GLN A 312 5.75 16.96 -6.82
C GLN A 312 6.83 18.04 -6.97
N VAL A 313 8.04 17.66 -7.41
CA VAL A 313 9.13 18.61 -7.62
C VAL A 313 8.82 19.60 -8.74
N GLU A 314 8.30 19.14 -9.87
CA GLU A 314 7.88 20.02 -10.98
C GLU A 314 6.86 21.08 -10.53
N TYR A 315 5.86 20.67 -9.73
CA TYR A 315 4.88 21.60 -9.18
C TYR A 315 5.49 22.61 -8.21
N MET A 316 6.46 22.18 -7.39
CA MET A 316 7.04 22.99 -6.32
C MET A 316 8.14 23.94 -6.81
N LEU A 317 8.86 23.60 -7.89
CA LEU A 317 9.83 24.50 -8.52
C LEU A 317 9.21 25.82 -9.00
N GLY A 318 7.94 25.77 -9.45
CA GLY A 318 7.16 26.97 -9.77
C GLY A 318 6.85 27.87 -8.57
N LYS A 319 7.24 27.48 -7.35
CA LYS A 319 7.05 28.24 -6.10
C LYS A 319 8.38 28.58 -5.42
N THR A 320 9.48 28.58 -6.16
CA THR A 320 10.80 28.97 -5.66
C THR A 320 10.72 30.36 -4.99
N GLY A 321 11.42 30.54 -3.87
CA GLY A 321 11.39 31.75 -3.05
C GLY A 321 10.29 31.80 -1.98
N HIS A 322 9.30 30.90 -2.02
CA HIS A 322 8.22 30.87 -1.02
C HIS A 322 8.58 29.98 0.18
N VAL A 323 7.94 30.27 1.32
CA VAL A 323 8.10 29.52 2.58
C VAL A 323 6.94 28.55 2.76
N PHE A 324 7.25 27.33 3.18
CA PHE A 324 6.30 26.25 3.42
C PHE A 324 6.55 25.59 4.78
N GLU A 325 5.54 24.89 5.28
CA GLU A 325 5.66 24.00 6.42
C GLU A 325 6.10 22.62 5.96
N GLY A 326 7.10 22.07 6.64
CA GLY A 326 7.61 20.74 6.37
C GLY A 326 7.82 19.95 7.65
N VAL A 327 8.00 18.65 7.48
CA VAL A 327 8.37 17.74 8.55
C VAL A 327 9.71 17.12 8.19
N ILE A 328 10.67 17.14 9.12
CA ILE A 328 11.94 16.46 8.90
C ILE A 328 11.67 14.96 8.74
N SER A 329 11.98 14.41 7.57
CA SER A 329 11.72 13.01 7.21
C SER A 329 12.95 12.12 7.34
N GLY A 330 14.14 12.72 7.45
CA GLY A 330 15.38 12.00 7.66
C GLY A 330 16.58 12.94 7.82
N ILE A 331 17.62 12.44 8.47
CA ILE A 331 18.87 13.17 8.66
C ILE A 331 20.02 12.28 8.17
N THR A 332 20.93 12.84 7.39
CA THR A 332 22.14 12.14 6.92
C THR A 332 23.39 12.93 7.31
N THR A 333 24.56 12.47 6.90
CA THR A 333 25.83 13.15 7.18
C THR A 333 26.07 14.40 6.32
N TRP A 334 25.20 14.69 5.34
CA TRP A 334 25.35 15.83 4.42
C TRP A 334 24.16 16.79 4.39
N GLY A 335 23.02 16.42 4.98
CA GLY A 335 21.84 17.26 4.98
C GLY A 335 20.66 16.71 5.78
N VAL A 336 19.62 17.53 5.86
CA VAL A 336 18.34 17.24 6.48
C VAL A 336 17.29 17.11 5.40
N TYR A 337 16.67 15.94 5.28
CA TYR A 337 15.54 15.73 4.39
C TYR A 337 14.27 16.24 5.07
N VAL A 338 13.49 17.01 4.32
CA VAL A 338 12.22 17.58 4.76
C VAL A 338 11.16 17.23 3.73
N GLU A 339 10.03 16.73 4.20
CA GLU A 339 8.84 16.52 3.39
C GLU A 339 7.90 17.72 3.57
N GLU A 340 7.49 18.38 2.49
CA GLU A 340 6.52 19.48 2.56
C GLU A 340 5.12 18.95 2.89
N SER A 341 4.45 19.59 3.86
CA SER A 341 3.32 19.00 4.56
C SER A 341 2.09 18.77 3.68
N ARG A 342 1.83 19.66 2.70
CA ARG A 342 0.64 19.56 1.83
C ARG A 342 0.86 18.68 0.61
N THR A 343 1.93 18.95 -0.12
CA THR A 343 2.26 18.32 -1.40
C THR A 343 3.04 17.02 -1.23
N LYS A 344 3.59 16.77 -0.04
CA LYS A 344 4.47 15.64 0.27
C LYS A 344 5.75 15.61 -0.58
N ALA A 345 6.12 16.76 -1.13
CA ALA A 345 7.33 16.91 -1.92
C ALA A 345 8.56 16.81 -1.02
N SER A 346 9.48 15.90 -1.38
CA SER A 346 10.74 15.74 -0.67
C SER A 346 11.76 16.78 -1.13
N GLY A 347 12.45 17.38 -0.16
CA GLY A 347 13.62 18.22 -0.41
C GLY A 347 14.65 18.08 0.69
N MET A 348 15.77 18.78 0.53
CA MET A 348 16.89 18.69 1.45
C MET A 348 17.46 20.07 1.78
N VAL A 349 17.71 20.30 3.06
CA VAL A 349 18.56 21.39 3.56
C VAL A 349 19.98 20.85 3.70
N LYS A 350 20.92 21.39 2.94
CA LYS A 350 22.34 20.98 3.03
C LYS A 350 22.97 21.64 4.26
N PHE A 351 23.88 20.95 4.93
CA PHE A 351 24.55 21.51 6.12
C PHE A 351 25.33 22.80 5.83
N LYS A 352 25.91 22.93 4.62
CA LYS A 352 26.59 24.15 4.19
C LYS A 352 25.67 25.39 4.16
N ASP A 353 24.36 25.19 4.04
CA ASP A 353 23.37 26.26 3.97
C ASP A 353 22.79 26.58 5.37
N MET A 354 23.09 25.77 6.39
CA MET A 354 22.75 26.01 7.81
C MET A 354 23.82 26.90 8.47
N LYS A 355 23.87 28.17 8.07
CA LYS A 355 24.93 29.11 8.47
C LYS A 355 24.80 29.63 9.90
N ASP A 356 23.77 29.24 10.62
CA ASP A 356 23.42 29.76 11.93
C ASP A 356 24.16 29.08 13.10
N ASP A 357 24.69 27.87 12.88
CA ASP A 357 25.51 27.13 13.84
C ASP A 357 26.36 26.05 13.13
N PHE A 358 27.27 25.40 13.86
CA PHE A 358 27.90 24.15 13.44
C PHE A 358 27.14 22.97 14.06
N TYR A 359 26.49 22.16 13.21
CA TYR A 359 25.63 21.06 13.63
C TYR A 359 26.35 19.72 13.61
N VAL A 360 26.19 18.93 14.69
CA VAL A 360 26.73 17.58 14.81
C VAL A 360 25.57 16.59 14.85
N PHE A 361 25.66 15.54 14.02
CA PHE A 361 24.69 14.46 14.02
C PHE A 361 24.95 13.52 15.20
N SER A 362 23.97 13.39 16.09
CA SER A 362 23.95 12.41 17.16
C SER A 362 23.17 11.18 16.68
N LYS A 363 23.90 10.07 16.46
CA LYS A 363 23.30 8.76 16.13
C LYS A 363 22.41 8.24 17.25
N GLU A 364 22.79 8.53 18.50
CA GLU A 364 21.98 8.22 19.67
C GLU A 364 20.65 8.93 19.54
N THR A 365 20.61 10.26 19.63
CA THR A 365 19.32 10.98 19.66
C THR A 365 18.61 11.13 18.30
N TYR A 366 19.15 10.51 17.25
CA TYR A 366 18.72 10.64 15.85
C TYR A 366 18.42 12.10 15.46
N SER A 367 19.31 13.00 15.88
CA SER A 367 19.11 14.45 15.77
C SER A 367 20.40 15.18 15.43
N LEU A 368 20.24 16.38 14.89
CA LEU A 368 21.31 17.36 14.70
C LEU A 368 21.26 18.36 15.84
N VAL A 369 22.39 18.54 16.52
CA VAL A 369 22.50 19.51 17.60
C VAL A 369 23.56 20.54 17.23
N GLY A 370 23.17 21.81 17.25
CA GLY A 370 24.06 22.94 17.06
C GLY A 370 25.03 23.07 18.24
N THR A 371 26.31 23.21 17.96
CA THR A 371 27.35 23.25 19.00
C THR A 371 27.33 24.54 19.81
N ARG A 372 27.01 25.69 19.19
CA ARG A 372 27.03 27.01 19.84
C ARG A 372 25.66 27.40 20.40
N ARG A 373 24.62 27.34 19.57
CA ARG A 373 23.25 27.76 19.88
C ARG A 373 22.40 26.64 20.48
N LYS A 374 22.91 25.41 20.50
CA LYS A 374 22.22 24.21 21.03
C LYS A 374 20.86 23.93 20.38
N ARG A 375 20.58 24.51 19.21
CA ARG A 375 19.36 24.24 18.44
C ARG A 375 19.37 22.77 18.00
N LYS A 376 18.26 22.09 18.19
CA LYS A 376 18.10 20.67 17.86
C LYS A 376 17.12 20.52 16.70
N TYR A 377 17.48 19.66 15.74
CA TYR A 377 16.58 19.20 14.68
C TYR A 377 16.52 17.69 14.73
N SER A 378 15.33 17.14 14.93
CA SER A 378 15.06 15.71 15.01
C SER A 378 14.09 15.32 13.91
N VAL A 379 14.12 14.05 13.52
CA VAL A 379 13.13 13.53 12.59
C VAL A 379 11.73 13.60 13.22
N GLY A 380 10.74 14.04 12.45
CA GLY A 380 9.40 14.37 12.93
C GLY A 380 9.19 15.84 13.31
N ASP A 381 10.26 16.63 13.49
CA ASP A 381 10.11 18.04 13.83
C ASP A 381 9.42 18.82 12.69
N LYS A 382 8.46 19.66 13.08
CA LYS A 382 7.85 20.64 12.17
C LYS A 382 8.78 21.82 11.98
N VAL A 383 9.06 22.15 10.74
CA VAL A 383 10.01 23.19 10.33
C VAL A 383 9.40 24.10 9.28
N LYS A 384 9.89 25.34 9.21
CA LYS A 384 9.63 26.23 8.08
C LYS A 384 10.81 26.14 7.12
N ILE A 385 10.50 25.90 5.85
CA ILE A 385 11.47 25.74 4.77
C ILE A 385 11.19 26.73 3.65
N LYS A 386 12.23 27.32 3.08
CA LYS A 386 12.14 28.12 1.87
C LYS A 386 12.73 27.34 0.69
N ILE A 387 12.01 27.30 -0.42
CA ILE A 387 12.47 26.66 -1.66
C ILE A 387 13.50 27.57 -2.34
N ILE A 388 14.69 27.06 -2.60
CA ILE A 388 15.74 27.79 -3.32
C ILE A 388 16.01 27.21 -4.72
N GLY A 389 15.53 26.00 -4.98
CA GLY A 389 15.67 25.33 -6.27
C GLY A 389 15.28 23.85 -6.16
N GLY A 390 15.77 23.05 -7.08
CA GLY A 390 15.57 21.61 -7.08
C GLY A 390 16.00 20.96 -8.39
N ASP A 391 16.07 19.65 -8.36
CA ASP A 391 16.54 18.81 -9.44
C ASP A 391 15.43 17.80 -9.81
N LEU A 392 14.92 17.92 -11.02
CA LEU A 392 13.85 17.07 -11.55
C LEU A 392 14.30 15.63 -11.79
N GLU A 393 15.55 15.42 -12.18
CA GLU A 393 16.09 14.09 -12.44
C GLU A 393 16.28 13.33 -11.13
N ARG A 394 16.85 14.01 -10.13
CA ARG A 394 17.00 13.48 -8.77
C ARG A 394 15.69 13.48 -7.98
N LYS A 395 14.65 14.15 -8.48
CA LYS A 395 13.32 14.27 -7.86
C LYS A 395 13.42 14.82 -6.43
N ILE A 396 14.27 15.83 -6.23
CA ILE A 396 14.53 16.44 -4.92
C ILE A 396 14.56 17.96 -5.01
N LEU A 397 13.92 18.64 -4.06
CA LEU A 397 13.99 20.09 -3.91
C LEU A 397 15.18 20.51 -3.04
N ASP A 398 15.72 21.70 -3.31
CA ASP A 398 16.70 22.34 -2.44
C ASP A 398 15.98 23.32 -1.51
N TYR A 399 16.18 23.14 -0.21
CA TYR A 399 15.56 23.95 0.84
C TYR A 399 16.61 24.67 1.69
N ILE A 400 16.19 25.75 2.35
CA ILE A 400 16.86 26.33 3.52
C ILE A 400 15.88 26.46 4.67
N PHE A 401 16.36 26.35 5.90
CA PHE A 401 15.54 26.67 7.08
C PHE A 401 15.29 28.17 7.17
N VAL A 402 14.13 28.52 7.71
CA VAL A 402 13.72 29.91 8.00
C VAL A 402 13.86 30.22 9.48
#